data_AF-A0A6J6BNG9-F1
#
_entry.id   AF-A0A6J6BNG9-F1
#
_cell.length_a   1.000
_cell.length_b   1.000
_cell.length_c   1.000
_cell.angle_alpha   90.00
_cell.angle_beta   90.00
_cell.angle_gamma   90.00
#
_symmetry.space_group_name_H-M   'P 1'
#
loop_
_entity.id
_entity.type
_entity.pdbx_description
1 polymer ?
#
loop_
_entity_poly.entity_id
_entity_poly.type
_entity_poly.pdbx_seq_one_letter_code
_entity_poly.pdbx_strand_id
1 'polypeptide(L)'
;MPGELDSLLTFVLNLLRDYGLVDFYLELSTRNPEKSVGEDADWAEATEALRKAALAQNLELVLDEGGAAFYGPKISVQAKDAIGRTWQMSTIQVDFQLPQRFELEFAAADGSRQRPVMIHRALFGSIERFFGVLTEHYSGAFPPWLAPVQAVGIPVSDAFADYLNDVIKEMKSSGIRAELDSSDDRMQKKVRNAQLQKIPFMVIAGEEDMKAGAVSFRYRNGDQKNGIPVAEAIAEIKKIVSERLQV
;
A
#
# COMPACT_ATOMS: atom_id res chain seq x y z
N MET A 1 -1.22 -22.88 -15.67
CA MET A 1 -2.02 -21.65 -15.69
C MET A 1 -2.78 -21.42 -14.38
N PRO A 2 -3.67 -22.33 -13.87
CA PRO A 2 -4.45 -22.02 -12.66
C PRO A 2 -3.59 -21.76 -11.42
N GLY A 3 -2.51 -22.53 -11.20
CA GLY A 3 -1.60 -22.30 -10.07
C GLY A 3 -0.83 -20.97 -10.12
N GLU A 4 -0.51 -20.48 -11.32
CA GLU A 4 0.11 -19.15 -11.48
C GLU A 4 -0.91 -18.04 -11.15
N LEU A 5 -2.15 -18.17 -11.64
CA LEU A 5 -3.22 -17.23 -11.35
C LEU A 5 -3.58 -17.19 -9.87
N ASP A 6 -3.61 -18.36 -9.21
CA ASP A 6 -3.86 -18.50 -7.78
C ASP A 6 -2.76 -17.81 -6.95
N SER A 7 -1.49 -18.14 -7.22
CA SER A 7 -0.32 -17.49 -6.60
C SER A 7 -0.34 -15.97 -6.79
N LEU A 8 -0.62 -15.50 -8.01
CA LEU A 8 -0.70 -14.07 -8.32
C LEU A 8 -1.84 -13.39 -7.56
N LEU A 9 -3.01 -14.02 -7.46
CA LEU A 9 -4.15 -13.46 -6.76
C LEU A 9 -3.91 -13.42 -5.26
N THR A 10 -3.31 -14.47 -4.67
CA THR A 10 -2.86 -14.46 -3.28
C THR A 10 -1.85 -13.34 -3.02
N PHE A 11 -0.88 -13.16 -3.92
CA PHE A 11 0.09 -12.08 -3.82
C PHE A 11 -0.58 -10.69 -3.83
N VAL A 12 -1.53 -10.46 -4.75
CA VAL A 12 -2.31 -9.22 -4.82
C VAL A 12 -3.10 -8.96 -3.54
N LEU A 13 -3.81 -9.97 -3.03
CA LEU A 13 -4.59 -9.82 -1.80
C LEU A 13 -3.71 -9.50 -0.60
N ASN A 14 -2.56 -10.18 -0.46
CA ASN A 14 -1.61 -9.91 0.62
C ASN A 14 -0.99 -8.51 0.51
N LEU A 15 -0.64 -8.10 -0.71
CA LEU A 15 -0.16 -6.75 -0.97
C LEU A 15 -1.19 -5.72 -0.52
N LEU A 16 -2.47 -5.85 -0.90
CA LEU A 16 -3.50 -4.89 -0.48
C LEU A 16 -3.74 -4.90 1.04
N ARG A 17 -3.63 -6.07 1.70
CA ARG A 17 -3.68 -6.20 3.17
C ARG A 17 -2.56 -5.44 3.87
N ASP A 18 -1.35 -5.45 3.31
CA ASP A 18 -0.22 -4.66 3.84
C ASP A 18 -0.51 -3.15 3.86
N TYR A 19 -1.40 -2.67 2.98
CA TYR A 19 -1.89 -1.29 2.93
C TYR A 19 -3.20 -1.07 3.70
N GLY A 20 -3.62 -2.01 4.55
CA GLY A 20 -4.78 -1.89 5.42
C GLY A 20 -6.14 -2.21 4.78
N LEU A 21 -6.17 -2.58 3.49
CA LEU A 21 -7.40 -3.01 2.83
C LEU A 21 -7.63 -4.50 3.12
N VAL A 22 -8.78 -4.86 3.68
CA VAL A 22 -9.05 -6.25 4.11
C VAL A 22 -10.41 -6.79 3.68
N ASP A 23 -11.35 -5.92 3.31
CA ASP A 23 -12.68 -6.29 2.83
C ASP A 23 -12.66 -6.36 1.31
N PHE A 24 -12.64 -7.58 0.78
CA PHE A 24 -12.52 -7.88 -0.64
C PHE A 24 -13.66 -8.75 -1.15
N TYR A 25 -14.02 -8.53 -2.40
CA TYR A 25 -14.66 -9.54 -3.24
C TYR A 25 -13.98 -9.55 -4.61
N LEU A 26 -14.24 -10.62 -5.36
CA LEU A 26 -13.70 -10.81 -6.70
C LEU A 26 -14.80 -10.66 -7.72
N GLU A 27 -14.44 -10.08 -8.86
CA GLU A 27 -15.32 -9.96 -10.01
C GLU A 27 -14.66 -10.63 -11.21
N LEU A 28 -15.36 -11.60 -11.82
CA LEU A 28 -14.92 -12.30 -13.03
C LEU A 28 -15.64 -11.72 -14.23
N SER A 29 -14.94 -10.90 -15.00
CA SER A 29 -15.47 -10.34 -16.23
C SER A 29 -15.33 -11.34 -17.38
N THR A 30 -16.45 -11.67 -18.02
CA THR A 30 -16.53 -12.70 -19.07
C THR A 30 -16.68 -12.11 -20.46
N ARG A 31 -16.60 -12.97 -21.49
CA ARG A 31 -16.58 -12.58 -22.91
C ARG A 31 -17.81 -11.76 -23.30
N ASN A 32 -17.58 -10.69 -24.06
CA ASN A 32 -18.61 -10.03 -24.85
C ASN A 32 -18.54 -10.52 -26.31
N PRO A 33 -19.50 -11.31 -26.81
CA PRO A 33 -19.44 -11.89 -28.17
C PRO A 33 -19.33 -10.85 -29.30
N GLU A 34 -19.90 -9.65 -29.11
CA GLU A 34 -19.92 -8.60 -30.12
C GLU A 34 -18.62 -7.78 -30.18
N LYS A 35 -17.83 -7.81 -29.10
CA LYS A 35 -16.65 -6.95 -28.90
C LYS A 35 -15.38 -7.73 -28.54
N SER A 36 -15.33 -9.02 -28.85
CA SER A 36 -14.20 -9.90 -28.55
C SER A 36 -13.59 -10.52 -29.80
N VAL A 37 -12.31 -10.85 -29.71
CA VAL A 37 -11.56 -11.59 -30.72
C VAL A 37 -11.05 -12.91 -30.11
N GLY A 38 -10.73 -13.87 -30.97
CA GLY A 38 -10.26 -15.20 -30.54
C GLY A 38 -11.32 -16.28 -30.58
N GLU A 39 -10.88 -17.51 -30.36
CA GLU A 39 -11.71 -18.70 -30.43
C GLU A 39 -12.50 -18.93 -29.14
N ASP A 40 -13.67 -19.55 -29.26
CA ASP A 40 -14.53 -19.88 -28.12
C ASP A 40 -13.83 -20.79 -27.11
N ALA A 41 -12.97 -21.70 -27.59
CA ALA A 41 -12.19 -22.60 -26.75
C ALA A 41 -11.20 -21.85 -25.86
N ASP A 42 -10.43 -20.91 -26.42
CA ASP A 42 -9.48 -20.07 -25.66
C ASP A 42 -10.20 -19.29 -24.55
N TRP A 43 -11.35 -18.70 -24.88
CA TRP A 43 -12.16 -17.95 -23.93
C TRP A 43 -12.72 -18.82 -22.80
N ALA A 44 -13.20 -20.02 -23.13
CA ALA A 44 -13.70 -20.97 -22.14
C ALA A 44 -12.58 -21.45 -21.20
N GLU A 45 -11.42 -21.79 -21.74
CA GLU A 45 -10.24 -22.20 -20.96
C GLU A 45 -9.78 -21.07 -20.03
N ALA A 46 -9.61 -19.87 -20.57
CA ALA A 46 -9.19 -18.68 -19.83
C ALA A 46 -10.12 -18.36 -18.66
N THR A 47 -11.43 -18.36 -18.93
CA THR A 47 -12.47 -18.03 -17.94
C THR A 47 -12.50 -19.08 -16.83
N GLU A 48 -12.40 -20.35 -17.19
CA GLU A 48 -12.41 -21.44 -16.22
C GLU A 48 -11.13 -21.46 -15.36
N ALA A 49 -9.97 -21.16 -15.95
CA ALA A 49 -8.71 -21.04 -15.21
C ALA A 49 -8.77 -19.91 -14.17
N LEU A 50 -9.30 -18.74 -14.55
CA LEU A 50 -9.54 -17.63 -13.65
C LEU A 50 -10.55 -18.02 -12.56
N ARG A 51 -11.70 -18.59 -12.93
CA ARG A 51 -12.74 -19.01 -11.97
C ARG A 51 -12.20 -19.95 -10.90
N LYS A 52 -11.39 -20.95 -11.29
CA LYS A 52 -10.75 -21.88 -10.34
C LYS A 52 -9.80 -21.16 -9.38
N ALA A 53 -8.99 -20.23 -9.88
CA ALA A 53 -8.09 -19.43 -9.05
C ALA A 53 -8.86 -18.52 -8.08
N ALA A 54 -9.96 -17.88 -8.52
CA ALA A 54 -10.81 -17.07 -7.65
C ALA A 54 -11.45 -17.90 -6.52
N LEU A 55 -12.04 -19.05 -6.86
CA LEU A 55 -12.71 -19.91 -5.87
C LEU A 55 -11.73 -20.44 -4.81
N ALA A 56 -10.46 -20.66 -5.16
CA ALA A 56 -9.44 -21.09 -4.21
C ALA A 56 -9.14 -20.05 -3.12
N GLN A 57 -9.41 -18.76 -3.38
CA GLN A 57 -9.19 -17.68 -2.40
C GLN A 57 -10.26 -17.60 -1.31
N ASN A 58 -11.36 -18.35 -1.42
CA ASN A 58 -12.50 -18.31 -0.49
C ASN A 58 -13.09 -16.90 -0.30
N LEU A 59 -13.16 -16.11 -1.38
CA LEU A 59 -13.83 -14.82 -1.44
C LEU A 59 -15.12 -14.93 -2.24
N GLU A 60 -16.05 -13.99 -2.01
CA GLU A 60 -17.21 -13.83 -2.88
C GLU A 60 -16.75 -13.59 -4.33
N LEU A 61 -17.34 -14.32 -5.28
CA LEU A 61 -17.06 -14.19 -6.70
C LEU A 61 -18.34 -13.75 -7.43
N VAL A 62 -18.32 -12.55 -7.99
CA VAL A 62 -19.41 -11.98 -8.78
C VAL A 62 -19.07 -12.10 -10.26
N LEU A 63 -20.06 -12.43 -11.08
CA LEU A 63 -19.91 -12.44 -12.54
C LEU A 63 -20.21 -11.06 -13.12
N ASP A 64 -19.34 -10.59 -14.00
CA ASP A 64 -19.49 -9.38 -14.79
C ASP A 64 -19.62 -9.77 -16.27
N GLU A 65 -20.85 -10.10 -16.67
CA GLU A 65 -21.15 -10.65 -17.98
C GLU A 65 -20.83 -9.64 -19.10
N GLY A 66 -19.92 -10.01 -19.98
CA GLY A 66 -19.51 -9.15 -21.10
C GLY A 66 -18.61 -7.97 -20.71
N GLY A 67 -18.11 -7.90 -19.48
CA GLY A 67 -17.21 -6.82 -19.02
C GLY A 67 -15.72 -7.05 -19.29
N ALA A 68 -15.36 -8.19 -19.93
CA ALA A 68 -13.98 -8.48 -20.30
C ALA A 68 -13.44 -7.52 -21.38
N ALA A 69 -12.12 -7.37 -21.46
CA ALA A 69 -11.52 -6.68 -22.60
C ALA A 69 -11.64 -7.56 -23.87
N PHE A 70 -11.43 -6.97 -25.04
CA PHE A 70 -11.64 -7.68 -26.31
C PHE A 70 -10.76 -8.93 -26.50
N TYR A 71 -9.65 -9.06 -25.78
CA TYR A 71 -8.63 -10.11 -25.96
C TYR A 71 -8.62 -11.19 -24.88
N GLY A 72 -9.46 -11.10 -23.85
CA GLY A 72 -9.56 -12.17 -22.85
C GLY A 72 -10.23 -11.77 -21.53
N PRO A 73 -10.65 -12.77 -20.74
CA PRO A 73 -11.33 -12.56 -19.46
C PRO A 73 -10.36 -12.06 -18.39
N LYS A 74 -10.91 -11.46 -17.33
CA LYS A 74 -10.13 -10.92 -16.21
C LYS A 74 -10.82 -11.18 -14.87
N ILE A 75 -10.00 -11.29 -13.82
CA ILE A 75 -10.43 -11.14 -12.45
C ILE A 75 -10.04 -9.76 -11.97
N SER A 76 -10.97 -9.06 -11.35
CA SER A 76 -10.74 -7.80 -10.65
C SER A 76 -10.87 -8.01 -9.14
N VAL A 77 -9.96 -7.42 -8.37
CA VAL A 77 -10.08 -7.35 -6.90
C VAL A 77 -10.79 -6.05 -6.56
N GLN A 78 -11.96 -6.20 -5.96
CA GLN A 78 -12.79 -5.10 -5.50
C GLN A 78 -12.57 -4.96 -3.98
N ALA A 79 -12.17 -3.77 -3.53
CA ALA A 79 -11.92 -3.49 -2.12
C ALA A 79 -12.88 -2.41 -1.61
N LYS A 80 -13.38 -2.58 -0.38
CA LYS A 80 -14.16 -1.54 0.29
C LYS A 80 -13.25 -0.62 1.10
N ASP A 81 -13.48 0.68 0.99
CA ASP A 81 -12.82 1.67 1.85
C ASP A 81 -13.49 1.78 3.24
N ALA A 82 -12.92 2.60 4.12
CA ALA A 82 -13.37 2.75 5.51
C ALA A 82 -14.80 3.31 5.65
N ILE A 83 -15.39 3.86 4.59
CA ILE A 83 -16.77 4.39 4.58
C ILE A 83 -17.72 3.57 3.70
N GLY A 84 -17.28 2.40 3.24
CA GLY A 84 -18.12 1.40 2.55
C GLY A 84 -18.25 1.58 1.04
N ARG A 85 -17.47 2.46 0.40
CA ARG A 85 -17.43 2.53 -1.08
C ARG A 85 -16.52 1.45 -1.64
N THR A 86 -16.91 0.91 -2.79
CA THR A 86 -16.12 -0.12 -3.49
C THR A 86 -15.21 0.49 -4.55
N TRP A 87 -13.97 0.03 -4.57
CA TRP A 87 -12.96 0.40 -5.54
C TRP A 87 -12.37 -0.83 -6.21
N GLN A 88 -12.29 -0.81 -7.54
CA GLN A 88 -11.50 -1.77 -8.27
C GLN A 88 -10.01 -1.44 -8.12
N MET A 89 -9.29 -2.29 -7.38
CA MET A 89 -7.89 -2.05 -6.99
C MET A 89 -6.90 -2.70 -7.94
N SER A 90 -7.17 -3.95 -8.32
CA SER A 90 -6.21 -4.78 -9.04
C SER A 90 -6.91 -5.62 -10.10
N THR A 91 -6.17 -6.01 -11.13
CA THR A 91 -6.67 -6.87 -12.20
C THR A 91 -5.64 -7.90 -12.60
N ILE A 92 -6.11 -9.12 -12.86
CA ILE A 92 -5.36 -10.21 -13.49
C ILE A 92 -6.15 -10.63 -14.73
N GLN A 93 -5.53 -10.56 -15.89
CA GLN A 93 -6.18 -10.83 -17.17
C GLN A 93 -5.37 -11.84 -17.97
N VAL A 94 -6.07 -12.83 -18.53
CA VAL A 94 -5.44 -13.87 -19.34
C VAL A 94 -5.67 -13.54 -20.81
N ASP A 95 -4.57 -13.52 -21.58
CA ASP A 95 -4.55 -13.10 -22.97
C ASP A 95 -3.88 -14.17 -23.84
N PHE A 96 -4.69 -14.71 -24.75
CA PHE A 96 -4.28 -15.69 -25.76
C PHE A 96 -4.06 -15.03 -27.14
N GLN A 97 -4.49 -13.79 -27.32
CA GLN A 97 -4.58 -13.11 -28.60
C GLN A 97 -3.31 -12.37 -28.96
N LEU A 98 -2.73 -11.61 -28.03
CA LEU A 98 -1.49 -10.90 -28.31
C LEU A 98 -0.32 -11.85 -28.60
N PRO A 99 -0.12 -12.98 -27.86
CA PRO A 99 0.90 -13.96 -28.24
C PRO A 99 0.77 -14.49 -29.67
N GLN A 100 -0.45 -14.67 -30.17
CA GLN A 100 -0.69 -15.09 -31.56
C GLN A 100 -0.31 -13.98 -32.55
N ARG A 101 -0.79 -12.76 -32.30
CA ARG A 101 -0.58 -11.61 -33.20
C ARG A 101 0.87 -11.15 -33.28
N PHE A 102 1.63 -11.31 -32.20
CA PHE A 102 3.06 -11.00 -32.16
C PHE A 102 3.95 -12.20 -32.51
N GLU A 103 3.36 -13.35 -32.89
CA GLU A 103 4.09 -14.57 -33.22
C GLU A 103 5.06 -14.98 -32.10
N LEU A 104 4.64 -14.84 -30.84
CA LEU A 104 5.47 -15.20 -29.68
C LEU A 104 5.59 -16.72 -29.59
N GLU A 105 6.81 -17.20 -29.39
CA GLU A 105 7.10 -18.62 -29.24
C GLU A 105 8.23 -18.84 -28.22
N PHE A 106 8.19 -19.97 -27.53
CA PHE A 106 9.28 -20.49 -26.72
C PHE A 106 9.59 -21.94 -27.11
N ALA A 107 10.80 -22.41 -26.79
CA ALA A 107 11.16 -23.82 -26.97
C ALA A 107 10.69 -24.62 -25.74
N ALA A 108 9.82 -25.60 -25.96
CA ALA A 108 9.36 -26.50 -24.92
C ALA A 108 10.41 -27.58 -24.60
N ALA A 109 10.17 -28.34 -23.53
CA ALA A 109 11.11 -29.35 -23.04
C ALA A 109 11.36 -30.49 -24.05
N ASP A 110 10.41 -30.73 -24.96
CA ASP A 110 10.51 -31.69 -26.05
C ASP A 110 11.18 -31.11 -27.31
N GLY A 111 11.61 -29.84 -27.27
CA GLY A 111 12.23 -29.13 -28.38
C GLY A 111 11.22 -28.52 -29.36
N SER A 112 9.91 -28.71 -29.17
CA SER A 112 8.90 -28.10 -30.02
C SER A 112 8.80 -26.59 -29.76
N ARG A 113 8.39 -25.82 -30.77
CA ARG A 113 7.98 -24.43 -30.57
C ARG A 113 6.56 -24.41 -30.02
N GLN A 114 6.35 -23.72 -28.91
CA GLN A 114 5.05 -23.54 -28.26
C GLN A 114 4.78 -22.06 -28.06
N ARG A 115 3.50 -21.68 -28.07
CA ARG A 115 3.08 -20.30 -27.84
C ARG A 115 2.83 -20.07 -26.35
N PRO A 116 3.36 -18.99 -25.74
CA PRO A 116 3.07 -18.69 -24.35
C PRO A 116 1.66 -18.10 -24.19
N VAL A 117 1.10 -18.25 -23.00
CA VAL A 117 -0.07 -17.49 -22.55
C VAL A 117 0.43 -16.22 -21.85
N MET A 118 -0.16 -15.07 -22.17
CA MET A 118 0.20 -13.80 -21.55
C MET A 118 -0.74 -13.49 -20.40
N ILE A 119 -0.19 -13.12 -19.25
CA ILE A 119 -0.96 -12.66 -18.09
C ILE A 119 -0.65 -11.19 -17.87
N HIS A 120 -1.65 -10.34 -18.07
CA HIS A 120 -1.57 -8.92 -17.74
C HIS A 120 -1.97 -8.75 -16.28
N ARG A 121 -1.18 -7.99 -15.52
CA ARG A 121 -1.49 -7.70 -14.11
C ARG A 121 -1.27 -6.22 -13.78
N ALA A 122 -2.25 -5.63 -13.11
CA ALA A 122 -2.11 -4.35 -12.46
C ALA A 122 -2.32 -4.57 -10.96
N LEU A 123 -1.26 -4.38 -10.17
CA LEU A 123 -1.27 -4.65 -8.74
C LEU A 123 -1.95 -3.52 -7.96
N PHE A 124 -1.57 -2.27 -8.23
CA PHE A 124 -2.13 -1.08 -7.58
C PHE A 124 -3.19 -0.37 -8.43
N GLY A 125 -3.39 -0.82 -9.68
CA GLY A 125 -3.99 0.02 -10.70
C GLY A 125 -3.05 1.19 -11.04
N SER A 126 -3.59 2.40 -11.19
CA SER A 126 -2.77 3.61 -11.27
C SER A 126 -2.35 4.07 -9.87
N ILE A 127 -1.12 4.57 -9.75
CA ILE A 127 -0.58 5.04 -8.47
C ILE A 127 -1.40 6.23 -7.94
N GLU A 128 -1.89 7.09 -8.83
CA GLU A 128 -2.74 8.23 -8.50
C GLU A 128 -4.05 7.78 -7.84
N ARG A 129 -4.73 6.78 -8.44
CA ARG A 129 -5.97 6.24 -7.87
C ARG A 129 -5.69 5.51 -6.56
N PHE A 130 -4.62 4.75 -6.50
CA PHE A 130 -4.23 4.02 -5.30
C PHE A 130 -4.04 4.96 -4.11
N PHE A 131 -3.27 6.04 -4.27
CA PHE A 131 -3.10 7.05 -3.22
C PHE A 131 -4.39 7.82 -2.93
N GLY A 132 -5.25 8.07 -3.92
CA GLY A 132 -6.59 8.64 -3.68
C GLY A 132 -7.40 7.77 -2.72
N VAL A 133 -7.51 6.48 -3.01
CA VAL A 133 -8.23 5.51 -2.17
C VAL A 133 -7.60 5.41 -0.78
N LEU A 134 -6.27 5.31 -0.68
CA LEU A 134 -5.61 5.23 0.63
C LEU A 134 -5.77 6.51 1.45
N THR A 135 -5.76 7.68 0.82
CA THR A 135 -6.00 8.96 1.50
C THR A 135 -7.37 8.98 2.13
N GLU A 136 -8.40 8.53 1.41
CA GLU A 136 -9.76 8.45 1.94
C GLU A 136 -9.89 7.35 2.99
N HIS A 137 -9.32 6.17 2.75
CA HIS A 137 -9.34 5.03 3.67
C HIS A 137 -8.73 5.38 5.04
N TYR A 138 -7.58 6.05 5.06
CA TYR A 138 -6.94 6.52 6.28
C TYR A 138 -7.48 7.88 6.77
N SER A 139 -8.39 8.50 6.02
CA SER A 139 -8.77 9.90 6.22
C SER A 139 -7.55 10.84 6.31
N GLY A 140 -6.46 10.56 5.58
CA GLY A 140 -5.18 11.27 5.64
C GLY A 140 -4.26 10.91 6.82
N ALA A 141 -4.71 10.08 7.77
CA ALA A 141 -3.90 9.59 8.88
C ALA A 141 -3.07 8.36 8.48
N PHE A 142 -2.16 8.50 7.51
CA PHE A 142 -1.36 7.39 7.01
C PHE A 142 -0.59 6.65 8.11
N PRO A 143 -0.37 5.32 7.99
CA PRO A 143 0.55 4.63 8.89
C PRO A 143 1.94 5.26 8.84
N PRO A 144 2.72 5.19 9.93
CA PRO A 144 4.09 5.66 9.99
C PRO A 144 4.95 5.33 8.78
N TRP A 145 4.86 4.12 8.24
CA TRP A 145 5.68 3.73 7.09
C TRP A 145 5.31 4.46 5.79
N LEU A 146 4.07 4.95 5.64
CA LEU A 146 3.57 5.74 4.51
C LEU A 146 3.52 7.25 4.77
N ALA A 147 3.59 7.69 6.03
CA ALA A 147 3.47 9.11 6.36
C ALA A 147 4.57 9.96 5.69
N PRO A 148 4.25 11.08 5.02
CA PRO A 148 5.25 11.92 4.36
C PRO A 148 6.32 12.42 5.34
N VAL A 149 5.86 12.92 6.50
CA VAL A 149 6.67 13.21 7.68
C VAL A 149 6.29 12.21 8.75
N GLN A 150 7.26 11.42 9.21
CA GLN A 150 7.07 10.40 10.24
C GLN A 150 7.17 11.03 11.62
N ALA A 151 8.19 11.87 11.82
CA ALA A 151 8.47 12.51 13.09
C ALA A 151 8.70 14.02 12.92
N VAL A 152 8.19 14.83 13.85
CA VAL A 152 8.49 16.26 13.89
C VAL A 152 9.05 16.65 15.26
N GLY A 153 10.20 17.30 15.27
CA GLY A 153 10.82 17.89 16.44
C GLY A 153 10.11 19.19 16.81
N ILE A 154 9.61 19.28 18.04
CA ILE A 154 8.99 20.48 18.62
C ILE A 154 9.74 20.85 19.90
N PRO A 155 10.61 21.88 19.89
CA PRO A 155 11.31 22.29 21.11
C PRO A 155 10.34 22.99 22.08
N VAL A 156 10.52 22.77 23.39
CA VAL A 156 9.70 23.44 24.42
C VAL A 156 9.91 24.96 24.42
N SER A 157 11.12 25.39 24.09
CA SER A 157 11.51 26.79 23.82
C SER A 157 12.72 26.82 22.87
N ASP A 158 13.02 27.97 22.30
CA ASP A 158 14.12 28.13 21.32
C ASP A 158 15.49 27.71 21.88
N ALA A 159 15.67 27.75 23.20
CA ALA A 159 16.88 27.30 23.88
C ALA A 159 17.18 25.81 23.66
N PHE A 160 16.19 24.99 23.27
CA PHE A 160 16.34 23.56 23.03
C PHE A 160 16.32 23.19 21.53
N ALA A 161 16.25 24.18 20.64
CA ALA A 161 16.15 23.95 19.20
C ALA A 161 17.40 23.24 18.64
N ASP A 162 18.61 23.62 19.09
CA ASP A 162 19.86 23.00 18.63
C ASP A 162 19.97 21.54 19.05
N TYR A 163 19.62 21.23 20.32
CA TYR A 163 19.57 19.85 20.81
C TYR A 163 18.62 19.00 19.96
N LEU A 164 17.41 19.50 19.73
CA LEU A 164 16.42 18.77 18.95
C LEU A 164 16.83 18.65 17.48
N ASN A 165 17.48 19.65 16.91
CA ASN A 165 18.02 19.60 15.55
C ASN A 165 19.04 18.45 15.40
N ASP A 166 19.91 18.24 16.37
CA ASP A 166 20.87 17.14 16.34
C ASP A 166 20.18 15.78 16.46
N VAL A 167 19.18 15.65 17.32
CA VAL A 167 18.32 14.45 17.40
C VAL A 167 17.63 14.18 16.05
N ILE A 168 17.07 15.20 15.40
CA ILE A 168 16.42 15.06 14.10
C ILE A 168 17.44 14.66 13.02
N LYS A 169 18.68 15.15 13.05
CA LYS A 169 19.74 14.68 12.13
C LYS A 169 20.05 13.21 12.34
N GLU A 170 20.09 12.73 13.58
CA GLU A 170 20.32 11.31 13.91
C GLU A 170 19.14 10.42 13.46
N MET A 171 17.91 10.91 13.61
CA MET A 171 16.73 10.25 13.04
C MET A 171 16.82 10.13 11.52
N LYS A 172 17.19 11.23 10.84
CA LYS A 172 17.37 11.26 9.38
C LYS A 172 18.48 10.31 8.90
N SER A 173 19.63 10.30 9.56
CA SER A 173 20.73 9.39 9.22
C SER A 173 20.36 7.92 9.42
N SER A 174 19.38 7.66 10.28
CA SER A 174 18.80 6.34 10.52
C SER A 174 17.68 5.93 9.55
N GLY A 175 17.36 6.78 8.56
CA GLY A 175 16.34 6.52 7.53
C GLY A 175 14.92 6.96 7.91
N ILE A 176 14.74 7.70 9.00
CA ILE A 176 13.45 8.25 9.41
C ILE A 176 13.20 9.58 8.67
N ARG A 177 12.01 9.74 8.08
CA ARG A 177 11.57 11.02 7.51
C ARG A 177 11.15 11.96 8.63
N ALA A 178 12.12 12.65 9.20
CA ALA A 178 11.91 13.56 10.32
C ALA A 178 12.11 15.03 9.92
N GLU A 179 11.46 15.96 10.60
CA GLU A 179 11.65 17.41 10.42
C GLU A 179 11.75 18.12 11.77
N LEU A 180 12.32 19.32 11.81
CA LEU A 180 12.30 20.19 12.98
C LEU A 180 11.32 21.34 12.70
N ASP A 181 10.38 21.57 13.60
CA ASP A 181 9.55 22.77 13.56
C ASP A 181 10.34 23.95 14.14
N SER A 182 11.03 24.66 13.24
CA SER A 182 11.83 25.85 13.53
C SER A 182 11.03 27.15 13.47
N SER A 183 9.69 27.10 13.48
CA SER A 183 8.88 28.33 13.47
C SER A 183 8.94 29.06 14.83
N ASP A 184 8.62 30.35 14.84
CA ASP A 184 8.55 31.16 16.07
C ASP A 184 7.24 30.92 16.88
N ASP A 185 6.45 29.91 16.49
CA ASP A 185 5.19 29.58 17.16
C ASP A 185 5.43 28.99 18.56
N ARG A 186 4.51 29.29 19.49
CA ARG A 186 4.52 28.64 20.81
C ARG A 186 4.35 27.13 20.66
N MET A 187 4.99 26.36 21.53
CA MET A 187 4.98 24.88 21.52
C MET A 187 3.56 24.30 21.37
N GLN A 188 2.56 24.83 22.07
CA GLN A 188 1.18 24.33 21.97
C GLN A 188 0.60 24.51 20.56
N LYS A 189 0.96 25.60 19.87
CA LYS A 189 0.55 25.85 18.48
C LYS A 189 1.27 24.91 17.51
N LYS A 190 2.58 24.68 17.71
CA LYS A 190 3.35 23.67 16.95
C LYS A 190 2.75 22.26 17.08
N VAL A 191 2.44 21.84 18.30
CA VAL A 191 1.76 20.55 18.58
C VAL A 191 0.41 20.48 17.85
N ARG A 192 -0.41 21.53 17.93
CA ARG A 192 -1.68 21.58 17.20
C ARG A 192 -1.50 21.47 15.69
N ASN A 193 -0.52 22.17 15.12
CA ASN A 193 -0.22 22.11 13.68
C ASN A 193 0.19 20.69 13.26
N ALA A 194 1.07 20.05 14.03
CA ALA A 194 1.49 18.67 13.79
C ALA A 194 0.33 17.66 13.89
N GLN A 195 -0.58 17.86 14.86
CA GLN A 195 -1.81 17.06 14.97
C GLN A 195 -2.74 17.23 13.77
N LEU A 196 -2.94 18.47 13.29
CA LEU A 196 -3.75 18.74 12.11
C LEU A 196 -3.14 18.14 10.83
N GLN A 197 -1.81 18.10 10.74
CA GLN A 197 -1.07 17.41 9.69
C GLN A 197 -0.99 15.89 9.88
N LYS A 198 -1.47 15.37 11.01
CA LYS A 198 -1.53 13.94 11.33
C LYS A 198 -0.16 13.26 11.37
N ILE A 199 0.87 14.00 11.78
CA ILE A 199 2.24 13.48 11.91
C ILE A 199 2.26 12.42 13.03
N PRO A 200 2.71 11.17 12.75
CA PRO A 200 2.64 10.07 13.71
C PRO A 200 3.35 10.34 15.04
N PHE A 201 4.57 10.91 14.99
CA PHE A 201 5.39 11.18 16.17
C PHE A 201 5.71 12.68 16.30
N MET A 202 5.29 13.30 17.40
CA MET A 202 5.82 14.59 17.82
C MET A 202 6.92 14.35 18.86
N VAL A 203 8.15 14.70 18.51
CA VAL A 203 9.35 14.53 19.32
C VAL A 203 9.60 15.84 20.05
N ILE A 204 9.48 15.84 21.37
CA ILE A 204 9.52 17.05 22.21
C ILE A 204 10.73 16.95 23.14
N ALA A 205 11.44 18.06 23.34
CA ALA A 205 12.47 18.13 24.38
C ALA A 205 12.45 19.49 25.09
N GLY A 206 12.57 19.43 26.42
CA GLY A 206 12.87 20.57 27.28
C GLY A 206 14.22 20.40 27.99
N GLU A 207 14.39 21.12 29.10
CA GLU A 207 15.63 21.12 29.87
C GLU A 207 15.98 19.74 30.46
N GLU A 208 14.99 19.06 31.04
CA GLU A 208 15.18 17.75 31.66
C GLU A 208 15.54 16.68 30.62
N ASP A 209 14.84 16.66 29.49
CA ASP A 209 15.13 15.76 28.37
C ASP A 209 16.55 15.98 27.83
N MET A 210 16.94 17.24 27.60
CA MET A 210 18.28 17.58 27.11
C MET A 210 19.38 17.14 28.09
N LYS A 211 19.20 17.39 29.40
CA LYS A 211 20.17 16.97 30.42
C LYS A 211 20.30 15.45 30.51
N ALA A 212 19.22 14.72 30.23
CA ALA A 212 19.18 13.26 30.25
C ALA A 212 19.61 12.60 28.91
N GLY A 213 19.84 13.37 27.84
CA GLY A 213 20.05 12.81 26.50
C GLY A 213 18.81 12.04 25.99
N ALA A 214 17.63 12.57 26.32
CA ALA A 214 16.33 11.97 26.07
C ALA A 214 15.41 12.89 25.25
N VAL A 215 14.27 12.36 24.85
CA VAL A 215 13.14 13.07 24.24
C VAL A 215 11.84 12.49 24.77
N SER A 216 10.77 13.24 24.60
CA SER A 216 9.41 12.81 24.90
C SER A 216 8.61 12.68 23.61
N PHE A 217 7.85 11.60 23.46
CA PHE A 217 6.90 11.42 22.36
C PHE A 217 5.51 11.89 22.78
N ARG A 218 4.87 12.60 21.85
CA ARG A 218 3.43 12.70 21.78
C ARG A 218 2.98 12.08 20.47
N TYR A 219 2.19 11.02 20.55
CA TYR A 219 1.64 10.35 19.39
C TYR A 219 0.47 11.15 18.83
N ARG A 220 0.16 10.97 17.54
CA ARG A 220 -0.99 11.63 16.91
C ARG A 220 -2.33 11.32 17.59
N ASN A 221 -2.46 10.14 18.21
CA ASN A 221 -3.66 9.72 18.94
C ASN A 221 -3.83 10.46 20.29
N GLY A 222 -2.81 11.21 20.74
CA GLY A 222 -2.81 11.98 21.97
C GLY A 222 -1.99 11.36 23.11
N ASP A 223 -1.62 10.09 23.02
CA ASP A 223 -0.81 9.39 24.01
C ASP A 223 0.58 10.01 24.13
N GLN A 224 1.21 9.83 25.29
CA GLN A 224 2.52 10.39 25.59
C GLN A 224 3.44 9.36 26.24
N LYS A 225 4.72 9.47 25.93
CA LYS A 225 5.80 8.67 26.52
C LYS A 225 7.00 9.58 26.72
N ASN A 226 7.38 9.83 27.97
CA ASN A 226 8.35 10.86 28.33
C ASN A 226 9.71 10.27 28.69
N GLY A 227 10.78 11.05 28.55
CA GLY A 227 12.12 10.69 29.01
C GLY A 227 12.72 9.48 28.30
N ILE A 228 12.43 9.31 27.01
CA ILE A 228 12.94 8.22 26.18
C ILE A 228 14.37 8.57 25.74
N PRO A 229 15.40 7.77 26.04
CA PRO A 229 16.74 7.99 25.51
C PRO A 229 16.71 8.09 23.98
N VAL A 230 17.48 9.01 23.39
CA VAL A 230 17.44 9.28 21.94
C VAL A 230 17.63 8.02 21.09
N ALA A 231 18.57 7.14 21.48
CA ALA A 231 18.79 5.87 20.80
C ALA A 231 17.56 4.94 20.83
N GLU A 232 16.84 4.91 21.95
CA GLU A 232 15.60 4.12 22.09
C GLU A 232 14.45 4.73 21.29
N ALA A 233 14.33 6.05 21.27
CA ALA A 233 13.35 6.77 20.46
C ALA A 233 13.52 6.46 18.97
N ILE A 234 14.76 6.48 18.47
CA ILE A 234 15.09 6.09 17.08
C ILE A 234 14.75 4.63 16.83
N ALA A 235 15.14 3.72 17.74
CA ALA A 235 14.87 2.29 17.60
C ALA A 235 13.37 1.98 17.56
N GLU A 236 12.56 2.65 18.38
CA GLU A 236 11.11 2.52 18.43
C GLU A 236 10.45 2.94 17.12
N ILE A 237 10.78 4.13 16.60
CA ILE A 237 10.25 4.61 15.32
C ILE A 237 10.65 3.66 14.19
N LYS A 238 11.91 3.23 14.13
CA LYS A 238 12.39 2.28 13.10
C LYS A 238 11.63 0.96 13.15
N LYS A 239 11.42 0.41 14.34
CA LYS A 239 10.67 -0.82 14.54
C LYS A 239 9.27 -0.68 13.97
N ILE A 240 8.54 0.35 14.40
CA ILE A 240 7.16 0.63 13.96
C ILE A 240 7.07 0.80 12.45
N VAL A 241 8.02 1.51 11.84
CA VAL A 241 8.09 1.70 10.38
C VAL A 241 8.39 0.39 9.66
N SER A 242 9.34 -0.41 10.15
CA SER A 242 9.74 -1.67 9.53
C SER A 242 8.67 -2.76 9.64
N GLU A 243 7.95 -2.80 10.76
CA GLU A 243 6.85 -3.74 11.03
C GLU A 243 5.51 -3.22 10.50
N ARG A 244 5.50 -2.03 9.87
CA ARG A 244 4.31 -1.39 9.27
C ARG A 244 3.14 -1.23 10.25
N LEU A 245 3.44 -0.99 11.52
CA LEU A 245 2.44 -0.85 12.58
C LEU A 245 1.77 0.53 12.55
N GLN A 246 0.55 0.60 13.10
CA GLN A 246 -0.16 1.86 13.36
C GLN A 246 0.19 2.39 14.77
N VAL A 247 0.17 3.72 14.91
CA VAL A 247 0.30 4.47 16.18
C VAL A 247 -0.75 5.55 16.29
#